data_AF-A0A936J3W4-F1
#
_entry.id   AF-A0A936J3W4-F1
#
_cell.length_a   1.000
_cell.length_b   1.000
_cell.length_c   1.000
_cell.angle_alpha   90.00
_cell.angle_beta   90.00
_cell.angle_gamma   90.00
#
_symmetry.space_group_name_H-M   'P 1'
#
loop_
_entity.id
_entity.type
_entity.pdbx_description
1 polymer ?
#
loop_
_entity_poly.entity_id
_entity_poly.type
_entity_poly.pdbx_seq_one_letter_code
_entity_poly.pdbx_strand_id
1 'polypeptide(L)'
;MSGNDADLSCHCACYTPGREPVNPAGRVVIVVDDGLATGSTMIAALHSLRGRHPARLICAVPVAPSDVVEKIGAYADEVVCLHTPEKFQAVGQFYRHFDQVEDDQVTAVLGASQGARTALPGDASTS
;
A
#
# COMPACT_ATOMS: atom_id res chain seq x y z
N MET A 1 28.67 2.51 10.72
CA MET A 1 27.47 2.07 11.47
C MET A 1 27.06 3.20 12.40
N SER A 2 25.76 3.48 12.48
CA SER A 2 25.09 4.59 13.21
C SER A 2 24.80 5.83 12.35
N GLY A 3 23.54 5.94 11.91
CA GLY A 3 23.03 7.11 11.17
C GLY A 3 21.64 6.96 10.54
N ASN A 4 21.14 5.74 10.36
CA ASN A 4 19.94 5.51 9.53
C ASN A 4 18.65 5.14 10.30
N ASP A 5 18.74 4.81 11.59
CA ASP A 5 17.58 4.30 12.36
C ASP A 5 16.70 5.42 12.93
N ALA A 6 17.27 6.60 13.22
CA ALA A 6 16.54 7.75 13.76
C ALA A 6 15.70 8.48 12.68
N ASP A 7 16.20 8.49 11.44
CA ASP A 7 15.54 9.15 10.31
C ASP A 7 14.30 8.36 9.84
N LEU A 8 14.42 7.03 9.79
CA LEU A 8 13.33 6.14 9.39
C LEU A 8 12.18 6.08 10.43
N SER A 9 12.51 6.20 11.71
CA SER A 9 11.52 6.21 12.79
C SER A 9 10.74 7.52 12.87
N CYS A 10 11.38 8.66 12.56
CA CYS A 10 10.71 9.95 12.41
C CYS A 10 9.68 9.92 11.25
N HIS A 11 10.07 9.36 10.10
CA HIS A 11 9.22 9.26 8.91
C HIS A 11 7.93 8.45 9.17
N CYS A 12 8.02 7.28 9.80
CA CYS A 12 6.83 6.49 10.16
C CYS A 12 5.92 7.18 11.19
N ALA A 13 6.48 7.98 12.10
CA ALA A 13 5.74 8.66 13.16
C ALA A 13 4.87 9.81 12.64
N CYS A 14 5.31 10.52 11.59
CA CYS A 14 4.57 11.62 10.98
C CYS A 14 3.29 11.16 10.27
N TYR A 15 3.29 9.98 9.65
CA TYR A 15 2.13 9.43 8.93
C TYR A 15 1.21 8.59 9.79
N THR A 16 1.64 8.23 10.99
CA THR A 16 0.84 7.40 11.91
C THR A 16 0.72 8.04 13.31
N PRO A 17 0.40 9.34 13.45
CA PRO A 17 0.34 9.96 14.76
C PRO A 17 -0.83 9.36 15.56
N GLY A 18 -0.50 8.52 16.55
CA GLY A 18 -1.46 7.92 17.48
C GLY A 18 -2.30 6.75 16.94
N ARG A 19 -1.96 6.16 15.79
CA ARG A 19 -2.70 5.01 15.22
C ARG A 19 -1.93 3.71 15.46
N GLU A 20 -2.51 2.78 16.21
CA GLU A 20 -1.97 1.42 16.24
C GLU A 20 -2.08 0.77 14.85
N PRO A 21 -1.02 0.10 14.37
CA PRO A 21 -1.08 -0.65 13.13
C PRO A 21 -2.23 -1.67 13.17
N VAL A 22 -3.08 -1.65 12.16
CA VAL A 22 -4.17 -2.63 12.05
C VAL A 22 -3.56 -4.01 11.85
N ASN A 23 -3.94 -4.98 12.68
CA ASN A 23 -3.51 -6.36 12.50
C ASN A 23 -4.17 -6.95 11.23
N PRO A 24 -3.37 -7.34 10.22
CA PRO A 24 -3.89 -7.91 8.98
C PRO A 24 -4.32 -9.38 9.10
N ALA A 25 -3.99 -10.07 10.20
CA ALA A 25 -4.26 -11.50 10.37
C ALA A 25 -5.75 -11.82 10.18
N GLY A 26 -6.05 -12.81 9.33
CA GLY A 26 -7.41 -13.24 9.03
C GLY A 26 -8.27 -12.21 8.27
N ARG A 27 -7.69 -11.10 7.80
CA ARG A 27 -8.41 -10.07 7.02
C ARG A 27 -8.08 -10.16 5.53
N VAL A 28 -8.98 -9.63 4.70
CA VAL A 28 -8.66 -9.31 3.32
C VAL A 28 -7.85 -8.02 3.32
N VAL A 29 -6.64 -8.07 2.78
CA VAL A 29 -5.72 -6.94 2.70
C VAL A 29 -5.54 -6.56 1.25
N ILE A 30 -5.76 -5.28 0.95
CA ILE A 30 -5.53 -4.71 -0.38
C ILE A 30 -4.37 -3.74 -0.26
N VAL A 31 -3.30 -3.99 -1.01
CA VAL A 31 -2.15 -3.09 -1.14
C VAL A 31 -2.32 -2.32 -2.43
N VAL A 32 -2.33 -0.99 -2.34
CA VAL A 32 -2.59 -0.07 -3.45
C VAL A 32 -1.37 0.80 -3.68
N ASP A 33 -1.09 1.10 -4.95
CA ASP A 33 -0.07 2.06 -5.38
C ASP A 33 -0.57 2.83 -6.61
N ASP A 34 0.09 3.92 -6.98
CA ASP A 34 -0.27 4.73 -8.16
C ASP A 34 0.14 4.06 -9.49
N GLY A 35 1.16 3.21 -9.45
CA GLY A 35 1.57 2.37 -10.57
C GLY A 35 2.86 1.65 -10.25
N LEU A 36 3.21 0.68 -11.11
CA LEU A 36 4.39 -0.15 -10.88
C LEU A 36 5.34 -0.06 -12.05
N ALA A 37 6.51 0.52 -11.81
CA ALA A 37 7.59 0.50 -12.79
C ALA A 37 8.40 -0.80 -12.74
N THR A 38 8.92 -1.16 -11.56
CA THR A 38 9.74 -2.38 -11.34
C THR A 38 9.07 -3.39 -10.40
N GLY A 39 8.09 -2.92 -9.62
CA GLY A 39 7.36 -3.72 -8.63
C GLY A 39 8.14 -4.04 -7.35
N SER A 40 9.40 -3.63 -7.20
CA SER A 40 10.25 -4.05 -6.06
C SER A 40 9.68 -3.64 -4.70
N THR A 41 9.20 -2.40 -4.56
CA THR A 41 8.59 -1.91 -3.31
C THR A 41 7.31 -2.68 -2.98
N MET A 42 6.47 -2.90 -3.98
CA MET A 42 5.25 -3.69 -3.84
C MET A 42 5.56 -5.13 -3.41
N ILE A 43 6.56 -5.78 -4.02
CA ILE A 43 6.98 -7.14 -3.64
C ILE A 43 7.44 -7.19 -2.18
N ALA A 44 8.24 -6.22 -1.74
CA ALA A 44 8.68 -6.14 -0.34
C ALA A 44 7.49 -5.98 0.63
N ALA A 45 6.52 -5.13 0.28
CA ALA A 45 5.31 -4.92 1.07
C ALA A 45 4.45 -6.20 1.15
N LEU A 46 4.18 -6.84 0.00
CA LEU A 46 3.42 -8.08 -0.07
C LEU A 46 4.09 -9.21 0.71
N HIS A 47 5.41 -9.36 0.57
CA HIS A 47 6.18 -10.36 1.32
C HIS A 47 6.09 -10.13 2.83
N SER A 48 6.23 -8.88 3.29
CA SER A 48 6.09 -8.52 4.71
C SER A 48 4.69 -8.82 5.25
N LEU A 49 3.65 -8.50 4.47
CA LEU A 49 2.26 -8.76 4.84
C LEU A 49 1.92 -10.24 4.86
N ARG A 50 2.49 -11.04 3.94
CA ARG A 50 2.26 -12.49 3.87
C ARG A 50 2.66 -13.20 5.16
N GLY A 51 3.77 -12.78 5.77
CA GLY A 51 4.24 -13.29 7.07
C GLY A 51 3.29 -12.97 8.25
N ARG A 52 2.30 -12.09 8.06
CA ARG A 52 1.29 -11.75 9.06
C ARG A 52 -0.04 -12.49 8.85
N HIS A 53 -0.07 -13.48 7.95
CA HIS A 53 -1.21 -14.38 7.71
C HIS A 53 -2.57 -13.68 7.43
N PRO A 54 -2.65 -12.80 6.42
CA PRO A 54 -3.94 -12.30 5.95
C PRO A 54 -4.79 -13.46 5.38
N ALA A 55 -6.11 -13.33 5.42
CA ALA A 55 -7.02 -14.29 4.80
C ALA A 55 -6.90 -14.26 3.27
N ARG A 56 -6.73 -13.07 2.69
CA ARG A 56 -6.43 -12.83 1.27
C ARG A 56 -5.54 -11.60 1.14
N LEU A 57 -4.57 -11.65 0.24
CA LEU A 57 -3.66 -10.56 -0.07
C LEU A 57 -3.81 -10.16 -1.54
N ILE A 58 -4.28 -8.95 -1.78
CA ILE A 58 -4.60 -8.41 -3.11
C ILE A 58 -3.65 -7.25 -3.40
N CYS A 59 -3.03 -7.25 -4.58
CA CYS A 59 -2.33 -6.09 -5.12
C CYS A 59 -3.28 -5.38 -6.10
N ALA A 60 -3.49 -4.07 -5.95
CA ALA A 60 -4.36 -3.30 -6.83
C ALA A 60 -3.65 -2.03 -7.31
N VAL A 61 -3.44 -1.92 -8.62
CA VAL A 61 -2.72 -0.79 -9.23
C VAL A 61 -3.37 -0.32 -10.54
N PRO A 62 -3.34 0.98 -10.84
CA PRO A 62 -3.87 1.49 -12.11
C PRO A 62 -3.06 1.04 -13.33
N VAL A 63 -1.73 1.07 -13.26
CA VAL A 63 -0.87 0.80 -14.41
C VAL A 63 0.41 0.07 -14.04
N ALA A 64 0.78 -0.94 -14.84
CA ALA A 64 2.02 -1.69 -14.70
C ALA A 64 2.37 -2.42 -15.99
N PRO A 65 3.66 -2.60 -16.35
CA PRO A 65 4.08 -3.52 -17.41
C PRO A 65 3.56 -4.94 -17.17
N SER A 66 3.28 -5.69 -18.25
CA SER A 66 2.74 -7.06 -18.14
C SER A 66 3.69 -8.01 -17.40
N ASP A 67 4.99 -7.91 -17.63
CA ASP A 67 6.02 -8.71 -16.95
C ASP A 67 6.08 -8.40 -15.44
N VAL A 68 5.83 -7.15 -15.04
CA VAL A 68 5.73 -6.75 -13.63
C VAL A 68 4.47 -7.31 -12.97
N VAL A 69 3.34 -7.31 -13.67
CA VAL A 69 2.08 -7.92 -13.19
C VAL A 69 2.27 -9.43 -12.96
N GLU A 70 2.86 -10.13 -13.94
CA GLU A 70 3.18 -11.56 -13.83
C GLU A 70 4.10 -11.85 -12.64
N LYS A 71 5.18 -11.06 -12.49
CA LYS A 71 6.12 -11.18 -11.39
C LYS A 71 5.44 -11.03 -10.02
N ILE A 72 4.50 -10.09 -9.90
CA ILE A 72 3.77 -9.83 -8.64
C ILE A 72 2.74 -10.89 -8.33
N GLY A 73 2.21 -11.56 -9.35
CA GLY A 73 1.30 -12.70 -9.18
C GLY A 73 1.89 -13.83 -8.32
N ALA A 74 3.21 -13.93 -8.19
CA ALA A 74 3.87 -14.88 -7.29
C ALA A 74 3.79 -14.49 -5.79
N TYR A 75 3.44 -13.24 -5.47
CA TYR A 75 3.49 -12.68 -4.11
C TYR A 75 2.11 -12.30 -3.55
N ALA A 76 1.07 -12.24 -4.39
CA ALA A 76 -0.30 -11.93 -4.01
C ALA A 76 -1.23 -13.08 -4.39
N ASP A 77 -2.37 -13.20 -3.71
CA ASP A 77 -3.44 -14.13 -4.11
C ASP A 77 -4.17 -13.63 -5.36
N GLU A 78 -4.18 -12.32 -5.57
CA GLU A 78 -4.84 -11.66 -6.68
C GLU A 78 -4.11 -10.36 -7.04
N VAL A 79 -4.00 -10.08 -8.34
CA VAL A 79 -3.45 -8.84 -8.87
C VAL A 79 -4.48 -8.19 -9.77
N VAL A 80 -4.89 -6.98 -9.40
CA VAL A 80 -5.83 -6.15 -10.16
C VAL A 80 -5.02 -5.01 -10.79
N CYS A 81 -4.83 -5.09 -12.11
CA CYS A 81 -4.18 -4.03 -12.90
C CYS A 81 -5.16 -3.50 -13.94
N LEU A 82 -5.42 -2.20 -13.96
CA LEU A 82 -6.38 -1.61 -14.91
C LEU A 82 -5.80 -1.48 -16.32
N HIS A 83 -4.49 -1.27 -16.44
CA HIS A 83 -3.83 -1.06 -17.71
C HIS A 83 -2.42 -1.64 -17.77
N THR A 84 -2.13 -2.45 -18.79
CA THR A 84 -0.82 -3.04 -19.06
C THR A 84 -0.26 -2.59 -20.41
N PRO A 85 0.42 -1.43 -20.46
CA PRO A 85 0.90 -0.82 -21.70
C PRO A 85 2.13 -1.56 -22.25
N GLU A 86 2.21 -1.74 -23.57
CA GLU A 86 3.40 -2.33 -24.23
C GLU A 86 4.64 -1.42 -24.12
N LYS A 87 4.42 -0.10 -24.12
CA LYS A 87 5.48 0.92 -23.97
C LYS A 87 5.35 1.60 -22.62
N PHE A 88 6.12 1.13 -21.65
CA PHE A 88 6.20 1.73 -20.33
C PHE A 88 7.53 2.49 -20.17
N GLN A 89 7.47 3.72 -19.65
CA GLN A 89 8.67 4.52 -19.32
C GLN A 89 8.64 4.94 -17.86
N ALA A 90 7.52 5.53 -17.42
CA ALA A 90 7.30 5.93 -16.04
C ALA A 90 5.80 5.89 -15.73
N VAL A 91 5.45 5.82 -14.43
CA VAL A 91 4.05 5.85 -13.99
C VAL A 91 3.37 7.17 -14.39
N GLY A 92 4.06 8.29 -14.19
CA GLY A 92 3.51 9.63 -14.43
C GLY A 92 3.01 9.89 -15.87
N GLN A 93 3.47 9.14 -16.88
CA GLN A 93 2.98 9.32 -18.25
C GLN A 93 1.49 8.92 -18.43
N PHE A 94 0.94 8.15 -17.50
CA PHE A 94 -0.46 7.71 -17.51
C PHE A 94 -1.39 8.65 -16.76
N TYR A 95 -0.86 9.72 -16.17
CA TYR A 95 -1.58 10.70 -15.37
C TYR A 95 -1.58 12.06 -16.05
N ARG A 96 -2.76 12.70 -16.15
CA ARG A 96 -2.86 14.09 -16.62
C ARG A 96 -2.22 15.07 -15.65
N HIS A 97 -2.29 14.74 -14.35
CA HIS A 97 -1.69 15.48 -13.25
C HIS A 97 -0.95 14.47 -12.37
N PHE A 98 0.36 14.63 -12.25
CA PHE A 98 1.25 13.76 -11.49
C PHE A 98 2.14 14.62 -10.59
N ASP A 99 1.49 15.55 -9.90
CA ASP A 99 2.14 16.48 -8.99
C ASP A 99 2.59 15.73 -7.74
N GLN A 100 3.73 16.15 -7.18
CA GLN A 100 4.24 15.59 -5.94
C GLN A 100 3.23 15.83 -4.81
N VAL A 101 2.92 14.78 -4.06
CA VAL A 101 2.08 14.86 -2.86
C VAL A 101 2.97 15.20 -1.67
N GLU A 102 2.66 16.30 -1.00
CA GLU A 102 3.43 16.79 0.16
C GLU A 102 2.97 16.12 1.46
N ASP A 103 3.87 16.01 2.44
CA ASP A 103 3.65 15.32 3.72
C ASP A 103 2.41 15.83 4.49
N ASP A 104 2.11 17.13 4.39
CA ASP A 104 0.95 17.77 5.03
C ASP A 104 -0.38 17.31 4.41
N GLN A 105 -0.42 17.11 3.09
CA GLN A 105 -1.57 16.59 2.37
C GLN A 105 -1.87 15.14 2.79
N VAL A 106 -0.84 14.31 2.89
CA VAL A 106 -0.98 12.93 3.38
C VAL A 106 -1.53 12.92 4.81
N THR A 107 -0.95 13.74 5.70
CA THR A 107 -1.37 13.83 7.10
C THR A 107 -2.83 14.30 7.22
N ALA A 108 -3.25 15.27 6.40
CA ALA A 108 -4.63 15.74 6.37
C ALA A 108 -5.62 14.65 5.95
N VAL A 109 -5.30 13.86 4.91
CA VAL A 109 -6.14 12.74 4.45
C VAL A 109 -6.23 11.65 5.51
N LEU A 110 -5.10 11.28 6.12
CA LEU A 110 -5.06 10.28 7.18
C LEU A 110 -5.84 10.75 8.42
N GLY A 111 -5.76 12.03 8.77
CA GLY A 111 -6.58 12.66 9.82
C GLY A 111 -8.08 12.65 9.53
N ALA A 112 -8.48 13.01 8.31
CA ALA A 112 -9.90 13.02 7.90
C ALA A 112 -10.54 11.63 7.94
N SER A 113 -9.77 10.58 7.59
CA SER A 113 -10.24 9.19 7.65
C SER A 113 -10.57 8.70 9.08
N GLN A 114 -10.12 9.42 10.12
CA GLN A 114 -10.42 9.10 11.52
C GLN A 114 -11.88 9.40 11.91
N GLY A 115 -12.49 10.45 11.31
CA GLY A 115 -13.87 10.84 11.61
C GLY A 115 -14.94 9.95 10.94
N ALA A 116 -14.56 9.16 9.94
CA ALA A 116 -15.48 8.35 9.13
C ALA A 116 -15.65 6.90 9.64
N ARG A 117 -14.91 6.48 10.68
CA ARG A 117 -15.02 5.13 11.25
C ARG A 117 -16.23 5.01 12.17
N THR A 118 -17.44 4.97 11.60
CA THR A 118 -18.55 4.26 12.25
C THR A 118 -18.25 2.75 12.16
N ALA A 119 -18.40 2.05 13.28
CA ALA A 119 -18.05 0.64 13.45
C ALA A 119 -18.53 -0.25 12.28
N LEU A 120 -17.60 -1.00 11.70
CA LEU A 120 -17.96 -2.14 10.86
C LEU A 120 -18.41 -3.27 11.81
N PRO A 121 -19.61 -3.87 11.61
CA PRO A 121 -20.10 -4.91 12.50
C PRO A 121 -19.19 -6.13 12.42
N GLY A 122 -18.43 -6.37 13.49
CA GLY A 122 -17.52 -7.51 13.59
C GLY A 122 -16.38 -7.36 14.62
N ASP A 123 -16.26 -6.23 15.30
CA ASP A 123 -15.30 -5.98 16.38
C ASP A 123 -15.77 -6.43 17.76
N ALA A 124 -17.02 -6.86 17.90
CA ALA A 124 -17.51 -7.50 19.12
C ALA A 124 -17.23 -9.01 19.09
N SER A 125 -16.07 -9.41 19.59
CA SER A 125 -15.88 -10.73 20.19
C SER A 125 -14.93 -10.59 21.36
N THR A 126 -15.52 -10.42 22.54
CA THR A 126 -14.83 -10.55 23.83
C THR A 126 -15.55 -11.62 24.62
N SER A 127 -14.73 -12.51 25.20
CA SER A 127 -15.01 -13.51 26.25
C SER A 127 -15.67 -14.82 25.85
#